data_AF-A0A1E4I4U5-F1
#
_entry.id   AF-A0A1E4I4U5-F1
#
_cell.length_a   1.000
_cell.length_b   1.000
_cell.length_c   1.000
_cell.angle_alpha   90.00
_cell.angle_beta   90.00
_cell.angle_gamma   90.00
#
_symmetry.space_group_name_H-M   'P 1'
#
loop_
_entity.id
_entity.type
_entity.pdbx_description
1 polymer ?
#
loop_
_entity_poly.entity_id
_entity_poly.type
_entity_poly.pdbx_seq_one_letter_code
_entity_poly.pdbx_strand_id
1 'polypeptide(L)'
;MTKPSDDAAIAAEVRAVREEYAEEEAEAAEIEAAQNAATLDVTLSLRIGHDLDAAPRRRAAAEEVSPSALVRRLLRSALTENSTPVLTVGHVEEIARRVVREAS
;
A
#
# COMPACT_ATOMS: atom_id res chain seq x y z
N MET A 1 -5.38 -22.84 -49.42
CA MET A 1 -4.37 -23.41 -48.51
C MET A 1 -3.22 -22.41 -48.44
N THR A 2 -3.39 -21.37 -47.63
CA THR A 2 -2.39 -20.29 -47.44
C THR A 2 -1.44 -20.72 -46.33
N LYS A 3 -0.18 -20.29 -46.47
CA LYS A 3 1.00 -21.03 -46.03
C LYS A 3 1.22 -21.00 -44.51
N PRO A 4 1.64 -22.13 -43.90
CA PRO A 4 2.13 -22.18 -42.50
C PRO A 4 3.41 -21.35 -42.26
N SER A 5 3.94 -20.69 -43.29
CA SER A 5 5.10 -19.80 -43.24
C SER A 5 4.76 -18.41 -42.69
N ASP A 6 3.54 -17.91 -42.91
CA ASP A 6 3.16 -16.55 -42.52
C ASP A 6 2.83 -16.50 -41.02
N ASP A 7 2.14 -17.52 -40.50
CA ASP A 7 1.86 -17.66 -39.06
C ASP A 7 3.13 -17.81 -38.22
N ALA A 8 4.14 -18.52 -38.74
CA ALA A 8 5.43 -18.69 -38.08
C ALA A 8 6.25 -17.38 -38.05
N ALA A 9 6.16 -16.57 -39.11
CA ALA A 9 6.79 -15.26 -39.18
C ALA A 9 6.12 -14.28 -38.20
N ILE A 10 4.78 -14.24 -38.17
CA ILE A 10 4.01 -13.41 -37.24
C ILE A 10 4.29 -13.81 -35.78
N ALA A 11 4.37 -15.11 -35.48
CA ALA A 11 4.69 -15.58 -34.13
C ALA A 11 6.12 -15.19 -33.69
N ALA A 12 7.09 -15.15 -34.62
CA ALA A 12 8.44 -14.71 -34.34
C ALA A 12 8.50 -13.20 -34.07
N GLU A 13 7.77 -12.40 -34.85
CA GLU A 13 7.64 -10.95 -34.67
C GLU A 13 6.98 -10.60 -33.34
N VAL A 14 5.85 -11.24 -33.00
CA VAL A 14 5.15 -11.04 -31.73
C VAL A 14 6.02 -11.40 -30.52
N ARG A 15 6.86 -12.43 -30.63
CA ARG A 15 7.80 -12.81 -29.57
C ARG A 15 8.89 -11.75 -29.39
N ALA A 16 9.50 -11.28 -30.48
CA ALA A 16 10.52 -10.25 -30.44
C ALA A 16 9.98 -8.95 -29.80
N VAL A 17 8.76 -8.55 -30.21
CA VAL A 17 8.07 -7.40 -29.62
C VAL A 17 7.80 -7.60 -28.13
N ARG A 18 7.35 -8.78 -27.70
CA ARG A 18 7.12 -9.07 -26.27
C ARG A 18 8.41 -9.05 -25.44
N GLU A 19 9.52 -9.50 -26.02
CA GLU A 19 10.83 -9.45 -25.35
C GLU A 19 11.28 -7.99 -25.17
N GLU A 20 11.12 -7.15 -26.20
CA GLU A 20 11.38 -5.70 -26.14
C GLU A 20 10.49 -5.02 -25.09
N TYR A 21 9.18 -5.27 -25.11
CA TYR A 21 8.25 -4.72 -24.11
C TYR A 21 8.56 -5.20 -22.69
N ALA A 22 9.04 -6.44 -22.51
CA ALA A 22 9.40 -6.96 -21.18
C ALA A 22 10.65 -6.27 -20.62
N GLU A 23 11.61 -5.91 -21.47
CA GLU A 23 12.80 -5.14 -21.08
C GLU A 23 12.41 -3.69 -20.74
N GLU A 24 11.59 -3.03 -21.57
CA GLU A 24 11.07 -1.69 -21.28
C GLU A 24 10.24 -1.64 -19.98
N GLU A 25 9.40 -2.66 -19.73
CA GLU A 25 8.61 -2.76 -18.50
C GLU A 25 9.50 -2.95 -17.26
N ALA A 26 10.58 -3.73 -17.37
CA ALA A 26 11.54 -3.90 -16.28
C ALA A 26 12.28 -2.59 -15.96
N GLU A 27 12.73 -1.85 -16.99
CA GLU A 27 13.36 -0.54 -16.80
C GLU A 27 12.40 0.48 -16.16
N ALA A 28 11.14 0.51 -16.60
CA ALA A 28 10.12 1.38 -16.04
C ALA A 28 9.85 1.06 -14.55
N ALA A 29 9.77 -0.24 -14.20
CA ALA A 29 9.58 -0.68 -12.82
C ALA A 29 10.77 -0.29 -11.91
N GLU A 30 12.00 -0.37 -12.41
CA GLU A 30 13.20 0.06 -11.68
C GLU A 30 13.21 1.57 -11.43
N ILE A 31 12.86 2.37 -12.45
CA ILE A 31 12.77 3.84 -12.32
C ILE A 31 11.70 4.22 -11.29
N GLU A 32 10.52 3.60 -11.34
CA GLU A 32 9.45 3.86 -10.38
C GLU A 32 9.86 3.47 -8.95
N ALA A 33 10.52 2.32 -8.77
CA ALA A 33 11.05 1.89 -7.49
C ALA A 33 12.11 2.87 -6.95
N ALA A 34 13.00 3.35 -7.81
CA ALA A 34 14.03 4.33 -7.47
C ALA A 34 13.44 5.69 -7.11
N GLN A 35 12.44 6.16 -7.85
CA GLN A 35 11.72 7.41 -7.54
C GLN A 35 10.97 7.30 -6.21
N ASN A 36 10.25 6.20 -5.98
CA ASN A 36 9.58 5.95 -4.71
C ASN A 36 10.59 5.88 -3.55
N ALA A 37 11.75 5.26 -3.75
CA ALA A 37 12.82 5.25 -2.76
C ALA A 37 13.40 6.66 -2.51
N ALA A 38 13.54 7.49 -3.55
CA ALA A 38 14.04 8.86 -3.44
C ALA A 38 13.09 9.78 -2.63
N THR A 39 11.81 9.44 -2.52
CA THR A 39 10.87 10.16 -1.63
C THR A 39 10.97 9.78 -0.15
N LEU A 40 11.77 8.76 0.20
CA LEU A 40 11.97 8.28 1.57
C LEU A 40 13.29 8.83 2.16
N ASP A 41 13.43 10.15 2.21
CA ASP A 41 14.65 10.87 2.60
C ASP A 41 14.83 11.03 4.12
N VAL A 42 13.75 10.99 4.90
CA VAL A 42 13.78 11.06 6.37
C VAL A 42 13.82 9.66 6.99
N THR A 43 14.89 9.36 7.73
CA THR A 43 15.06 8.07 8.43
C THR A 43 14.49 8.11 9.86
N LEU A 44 13.76 7.06 10.25
CA LEU A 44 13.26 6.84 11.62
C LEU A 44 13.89 5.56 12.21
N SER A 45 14.71 5.73 13.25
CA SER A 45 15.35 4.62 13.98
C SER A 45 14.78 4.52 15.39
N LEU A 46 14.25 3.35 15.76
CA LEU A 46 13.60 3.10 17.05
C LEU A 46 14.14 1.80 17.67
N ARG A 47 14.30 1.80 19.00
CA ARG A 47 14.53 0.56 19.76
C ARG A 47 13.18 0.05 20.25
N ILE A 48 12.88 -1.21 19.94
CA ILE A 48 11.61 -1.85 20.28
C ILE A 48 11.87 -3.17 21.01
N GLY A 49 10.88 -3.65 21.76
CA GLY A 49 10.92 -4.99 22.36
C GLY A 49 10.77 -6.09 21.30
N HIS A 50 11.21 -7.30 21.64
CA HIS A 50 11.18 -8.45 20.73
C HIS A 50 9.78 -8.78 20.20
N ASP A 51 8.76 -8.67 21.05
CA ASP A 51 7.37 -8.95 20.66
C ASP A 51 6.88 -7.98 19.57
N LEU A 52 7.31 -6.72 19.65
CA LEU A 52 6.94 -5.67 18.72
C LEU A 52 7.75 -5.74 17.41
N ASP A 53 8.90 -6.40 17.38
CA ASP A 53 9.63 -6.68 16.13
C ASP A 53 8.96 -7.82 15.33
N ALA A 54 8.49 -8.86 16.03
CA ALA A 54 7.96 -10.05 15.38
C ALA A 54 6.57 -9.83 14.75
N ALA A 55 5.71 -9.04 15.38
CA ALA A 55 4.34 -8.84 14.91
C ALA A 55 4.24 -8.11 13.54
N PRO A 56 4.92 -6.98 13.31
CA PRO A 56 4.92 -6.31 12.01
C PRO A 56 5.52 -7.17 10.91
N ARG A 57 6.59 -7.94 11.20
CA ARG A 57 7.23 -8.83 10.21
C ARG A 57 6.26 -9.90 9.71
N ARG A 58 5.58 -10.59 10.63
CA ARG A 58 4.58 -11.63 10.26
C ARG A 58 3.44 -11.04 9.43
N ARG A 59 2.93 -9.88 9.84
CA ARG A 59 1.84 -9.21 9.11
C ARG A 59 2.30 -8.74 7.73
N ALA A 60 3.50 -8.18 7.61
CA ALA A 60 4.05 -7.74 6.34
C ALA A 60 4.22 -8.90 5.36
N ALA A 61 4.68 -10.06 5.86
CA ALA A 61 4.78 -11.28 5.05
C ALA A 61 3.41 -11.79 4.56
N ALA A 62 2.39 -11.75 5.43
CA ALA A 62 1.03 -12.16 5.06
C ALA A 62 0.36 -11.22 4.04
N GLU A 63 0.78 -9.95 4.02
CA GLU A 63 0.27 -8.92 3.09
C GLU A 63 1.18 -8.73 1.87
N GLU A 64 2.25 -9.53 1.71
CA GLU A 64 3.22 -9.44 0.63
C GLU A 64 3.85 -8.04 0.46
N VAL A 65 4.09 -7.34 1.57
CA VAL A 65 4.73 -6.02 1.62
C VAL A 65 6.00 -6.03 2.46
N SER A 66 6.87 -5.03 2.28
CA SER A 66 8.02 -4.87 3.18
C SER A 66 7.58 -4.43 4.58
N PRO A 67 8.28 -4.86 5.66
CA PRO A 67 8.00 -4.42 7.02
C PRO A 67 8.00 -2.89 7.16
N SER A 68 8.93 -2.20 6.51
CA SER A 68 9.00 -0.74 6.53
C SER A 68 7.80 -0.09 5.84
N ALA A 69 7.29 -0.66 4.74
CA ALA A 69 6.07 -0.17 4.08
C ALA A 69 4.84 -0.34 4.99
N LEU A 70 4.71 -1.50 5.63
CA LEU A 70 3.64 -1.75 6.60
C LEU A 70 3.71 -0.74 7.76
N VAL A 71 4.88 -0.56 8.37
CA VAL A 71 5.08 0.38 9.50
C VAL A 71 4.72 1.80 9.10
N ARG A 72 5.17 2.29 7.93
CA ARG A 72 4.79 3.62 7.43
C ARG A 72 3.28 3.77 7.27
N ARG A 73 2.60 2.77 6.71
CA ARG A 73 1.15 2.78 6.54
C ARG A 73 0.44 2.83 7.89
N LEU A 74 0.86 2.00 8.86
CA LEU A 74 0.29 2.00 10.22
C LEU A 74 0.49 3.34 10.93
N LEU A 75 1.68 3.94 10.81
CA LEU A 75 1.96 5.27 11.37
C LEU A 75 1.07 6.34 10.73
N ARG A 76 0.90 6.32 9.40
CA ARG A 76 0.01 7.24 8.70
C ARG A 76 -1.45 7.08 9.13
N SER A 77 -1.94 5.84 9.20
CA SER A 77 -3.28 5.52 9.68
C SER A 77 -3.51 6.03 11.11
N ALA A 78 -2.57 5.79 12.02
CA ALA A 78 -2.68 6.25 13.41
C ALA A 78 -2.76 7.78 13.52
N LEU A 79 -2.00 8.51 12.68
CA LEU A 79 -2.07 9.97 12.64
C LEU A 79 -3.41 10.48 12.10
N THR A 80 -4.01 9.78 11.12
CA THR A 80 -5.32 10.14 10.56
C THR A 80 -6.50 9.74 11.45
N GLU A 81 -6.47 8.55 12.07
CA GLU A 81 -7.57 8.01 12.89
C GLU A 81 -7.77 8.80 14.18
N ASN A 82 -6.69 9.29 14.79
CA ASN A 82 -6.73 10.16 15.97
C ASN A 82 -7.38 11.54 15.70
N SER A 83 -7.73 11.87 14.45
CA SER A 83 -8.46 13.10 14.12
C SER A 83 -9.96 12.96 14.32
N THR A 84 -10.49 11.75 14.53
CA THR A 84 -11.91 11.55 14.77
C THR A 84 -12.18 11.67 16.27
N PRO A 85 -12.87 12.71 16.77
CA PRO A 85 -13.23 12.79 18.17
C PRO A 85 -14.12 11.58 18.49
N VAL A 86 -13.60 10.64 19.27
CA VAL A 86 -14.39 9.54 19.80
C VAL A 86 -15.43 10.18 20.71
N LEU A 87 -16.71 10.06 20.35
CA LEU A 87 -17.81 10.50 21.21
C LEU A 87 -17.69 9.76 22.54
N THR A 88 -17.34 10.50 23.60
CA THR A 88 -17.32 9.95 24.94
C THR A 88 -18.75 9.67 25.39
N VAL A 89 -18.92 8.76 26.36
CA VAL A 89 -20.23 8.49 26.95
C VAL A 89 -20.89 9.79 27.45
N GLY A 90 -20.12 10.69 28.04
CA GLY A 90 -20.62 12.00 28.48
C GLY A 90 -21.16 12.88 27.34
N HIS A 91 -20.50 12.89 26.18
CA HIS A 91 -21.01 13.60 25.00
C HIS A 91 -22.31 12.98 24.48
N VAL A 92 -22.43 11.64 24.51
CA VAL A 92 -23.66 10.95 24.12
C VAL A 92 -24.81 11.26 25.08
N GLU A 93 -24.55 11.28 26.39
CA GLU A 93 -25.55 11.62 27.40
C GLU A 93 -26.01 13.08 27.33
N GLU A 94 -25.12 14.00 26.98
CA GLU A 94 -25.46 15.40 26.74
C GLU A 94 -26.36 15.56 25.52
N ILE A 95 -26.02 14.90 24.41
CA ILE A 95 -26.84 14.87 23.19
C ILE A 95 -28.21 14.27 23.50
N ALA A 96 -28.27 13.15 24.22
CA ALA A 96 -29.53 12.50 24.59
C ALA A 96 -30.42 13.43 25.43
N ARG A 97 -29.85 14.10 26.45
CA ARG A 97 -30.60 15.08 27.27
C ARG A 97 -31.12 16.25 26.44
N ARG A 98 -30.35 16.72 25.46
CA ARG A 98 -30.77 17.79 24.57
C ARG A 98 -31.94 17.37 23.69
N VAL A 99 -31.85 16.21 23.03
CA VAL A 99 -32.93 15.67 22.18
C VAL A 99 -34.23 15.50 22.96
N VAL A 100 -34.17 14.96 24.18
CA VAL A 100 -35.36 14.78 25.03
C VAL A 100 -36.02 16.12 25.39
N ARG A 101 -35.23 17.15 25.69
CA ARG A 101 -35.77 18.50 25.95
C ARG A 101 -36.38 19.16 24.72
N GLU A 102 -35.81 18.93 23.54
CA GLU A 102 -36.30 19.52 22.28
C GLU A 102 -37.55 18.78 21.75
N ALA A 103 -37.77 17.53 22.16
CA ALA A 103 -38.94 16.72 21.78
C ALA A 103 -40.14 16.84 22.74
N SER A 104 -40.02 17.61 23.82
CA SER A 104 -41.07 17.91 24.80
C SER A 104 -41.65 19.29 24.58
#